data_AF-A0A962FJT8-F1
#
_entry.id   AF-A0A962FJT8-F1
#
_cell.length_a   1.000
_cell.length_b   1.000
_cell.length_c   1.000
_cell.angle_alpha   90.00
_cell.angle_beta   90.00
_cell.angle_gamma   90.00
#
_symmetry.space_group_name_H-M   'P 1'
#
loop_
_entity.id
_entity.type
_entity.pdbx_description
1 polymer ?
#
loop_
_entity_poly.entity_id
_entity_poly.type
_entity_poly.pdbx_seq_one_letter_code
_entity_poly.pdbx_strand_id
1 'polypeptide(L)'
;MQDKADERLSLTEAQLRKELGSYVAPKGLFEQNIRQPFLGRVTCNVDRLVAGEWTEVVIDYEVGQAGLADGAWVKATFKFYSDWALFQTADPTKPNYVSAEYHAGPLMPGQSPATVQSLKVRFDQKGHERPFQKAIIVDTVDGYLNPGDHIIIRLGDRRGGGPGTRVQTFVEENFRFRCYVDPLGTSRFAAIPGDISMDIVPGAPHQLEVRAPRFVRPDTPYVARVRVDDQWGNACVDLDAEVLLEAYHGDSKLYTKRHRFNTRGRQRTDHWAFVEVDDLPRKVGELKIVATMPDARGVKPAEWYVTIDKSCPAPRILNGELHCHAEDTVGINDTDYNLRYARDCSGLDFTGYTANDFQITEKNWGTSVAFCQELNEPGKFVVYPNQEWCGSSCAGGDHLVVFLHDEDPKFPRRPDGTGNVRSFEWNEDMKGQAVQPGAWPLELLWRAYIHDPENHLIMPHVGGRRAILDWYHPELDRLIEICSTWGHFEWLYHDAIQRGHKLGCYGGGDEHRGRPGGGAPGTQVFGVFGPNTGVIADSLDRGTVGKALRARHTTANTGPGLYGLATCGKHMMGDEFTHKGPA
;
A
#
# COMPACT_ATOMS: atom_id res chain seq x y z
N MET A 1 -0.64 22.49 -20.50
CA MET A 1 -0.31 23.69 -21.29
C MET A 1 -0.01 23.19 -22.69
N GLN A 2 -0.68 23.72 -23.72
CA GLN A 2 -0.37 23.38 -25.11
C GLN A 2 1.12 23.64 -25.38
N ASP A 3 1.82 22.65 -25.92
CA ASP A 3 3.18 22.75 -26.44
C ASP A 3 3.24 23.89 -27.47
N LYS A 4 3.67 25.06 -27.05
CA LYS A 4 4.40 25.93 -27.96
C LYS A 4 5.72 25.20 -28.18
N ALA A 5 5.93 24.68 -29.39
CA ALA A 5 7.24 24.19 -29.79
C ALA A 5 8.28 25.23 -29.37
N ASP A 6 9.26 24.82 -28.55
CA ASP A 6 10.29 25.72 -28.05
C ASP A 6 11.04 26.30 -29.25
N GLU A 7 10.79 27.57 -29.59
CA GLU A 7 11.33 28.25 -30.78
C GLU A 7 12.85 28.11 -30.87
N ARG A 8 13.50 27.95 -29.71
CA ARG A 8 14.92 27.65 -29.52
C ARG A 8 15.40 26.41 -30.29
N LEU A 9 14.58 25.37 -30.39
CA LEU A 9 14.91 24.12 -31.08
C LEU A 9 15.06 24.29 -32.60
N SER A 10 14.58 25.41 -33.16
CA SER A 10 14.67 25.72 -34.59
C SER A 10 15.86 26.62 -34.96
N LEU A 11 16.58 27.15 -33.97
CA LEU A 11 17.67 28.11 -34.17
C LEU A 11 19.02 27.40 -34.35
N THR A 12 19.74 27.74 -35.42
CA THR A 12 21.12 27.28 -35.68
C THR A 12 22.14 28.26 -35.10
N GLU A 13 23.37 27.79 -34.84
CA GLU A 13 24.45 28.68 -34.38
C GLU A 13 24.73 29.80 -35.41
N ALA A 14 24.58 29.51 -36.70
CA ALA A 14 24.75 30.48 -37.78
C ALA A 14 23.70 31.61 -37.74
N GLN A 15 22.42 31.27 -37.49
CA GLN A 15 21.36 32.25 -37.31
C GLN A 15 21.62 33.10 -36.06
N LEU A 16 21.99 32.46 -34.95
CA LEU A 16 22.31 33.16 -33.70
C LEU A 16 23.49 34.14 -33.87
N ARG A 17 24.54 33.74 -34.59
CA ARG A 17 25.69 34.62 -34.90
C ARG A 17 25.31 35.78 -35.84
N LYS A 18 24.37 35.57 -36.75
CA LYS A 18 23.85 36.64 -37.61
C LYS A 18 23.10 37.71 -36.79
N GLU A 19 22.36 37.29 -35.77
CA GLU A 19 21.57 38.17 -34.92
C GLU A 19 22.41 38.88 -33.85
N LEU A 20 23.29 38.14 -33.16
CA LEU A 20 24.10 38.66 -32.04
C LEU A 20 25.39 39.35 -32.48
N GLY A 21 25.79 39.21 -33.75
CA GLY A 21 27.09 39.67 -34.24
C GLY A 21 28.25 38.79 -33.77
N SER A 22 29.46 39.37 -33.72
CA SER A 22 30.68 38.62 -33.40
C SER A 22 30.81 38.38 -31.89
N TYR A 23 30.86 37.12 -31.47
CA TYR A 23 31.15 36.69 -30.10
C TYR A 23 32.01 35.42 -30.08
N VAL A 24 32.71 35.19 -28.96
CA VAL A 24 33.51 33.98 -28.73
C VAL A 24 32.73 33.02 -27.83
N ALA A 25 32.56 31.78 -28.27
CA ALA A 25 31.94 30.70 -27.51
C ALA A 25 32.48 29.35 -28.02
N PRO A 26 32.37 28.27 -27.23
CA PRO A 26 32.73 26.92 -27.68
C PRO A 26 31.96 26.55 -28.95
N LYS A 27 32.66 26.04 -29.96
CA LYS A 27 32.08 25.78 -31.28
C LYS A 27 31.12 24.60 -31.21
N GLY A 28 29.89 24.73 -31.69
CA GLY A 28 28.88 23.68 -31.72
C GLY A 28 28.19 23.39 -30.38
N LEU A 29 28.63 24.00 -29.27
CA LEU A 29 28.07 23.75 -27.95
C LEU A 29 26.62 24.22 -27.83
N PHE A 30 26.28 25.34 -28.49
CA PHE A 30 24.91 25.84 -28.51
C PHE A 30 23.93 24.80 -29.09
N GLU A 31 24.26 24.24 -30.25
CA GLU A 31 23.40 23.27 -30.94
C GLU A 31 23.33 21.93 -30.20
N GLN A 32 24.42 21.50 -29.55
CA GLN A 32 24.41 20.33 -28.68
C GLN A 32 23.49 20.52 -27.48
N ASN A 33 23.69 21.60 -26.72
CA ASN A 33 22.99 21.81 -25.45
C ASN A 33 21.49 22.07 -25.66
N ILE A 34 21.10 22.79 -26.71
CA ILE A 34 19.69 23.15 -26.94
C ILE A 34 18.82 21.96 -27.35
N ARG A 35 19.43 20.87 -27.82
CA ARG A 35 18.76 19.61 -28.17
C ARG A 35 18.55 18.68 -26.97
N GLN A 36 19.26 18.91 -25.87
CA GLN A 36 19.12 18.13 -24.65
C GLN A 36 17.93 18.64 -23.81
N PRO A 37 17.27 17.78 -23.02
CA PRO A 37 16.30 18.23 -22.05
C PRO A 37 16.92 19.21 -21.04
N PHE A 38 16.17 20.26 -20.69
CA PHE A 38 16.71 21.33 -19.85
C PHE A 38 17.25 20.84 -18.50
N LEU A 39 16.53 19.92 -17.86
CA LEU A 39 16.87 19.35 -16.55
C LEU A 39 17.61 18.02 -16.62
N GLY A 40 17.85 17.49 -17.82
CA GLY A 40 18.57 16.22 -18.01
C GLY A 40 17.65 15.01 -18.13
N ARG A 41 18.23 13.82 -17.95
CA ARG A 41 17.56 12.52 -18.06
C ARG A 41 18.06 11.57 -16.99
N VAL A 42 17.21 10.63 -16.60
CA VAL A 42 17.58 9.55 -15.70
C VAL A 42 17.33 8.19 -16.35
N THR A 43 18.24 7.25 -16.12
CA THR A 43 18.09 5.85 -16.51
C THR A 43 18.49 4.93 -15.36
N CYS A 44 18.13 3.65 -15.47
CA CYS A 44 18.39 2.63 -14.48
C CYS A 44 18.88 1.35 -15.16
N ASN A 45 19.78 0.61 -14.50
CA ASN A 45 20.26 -0.69 -15.01
C ASN A 45 19.24 -1.84 -14.83
N VAL A 46 18.16 -1.62 -14.08
CA VAL A 46 17.12 -2.63 -13.80
C VAL A 46 15.73 -2.05 -14.05
N ASP A 47 14.86 -2.91 -14.58
CA ASP A 47 13.42 -2.68 -14.79
C ASP A 47 12.55 -3.72 -14.07
N ARG A 48 13.17 -4.76 -13.48
CA ARG A 48 12.49 -5.81 -12.72
C ARG A 48 13.37 -6.35 -11.61
N LEU A 49 12.78 -6.57 -10.43
CA LEU A 49 13.43 -7.07 -9.23
C LEU A 49 12.55 -8.11 -8.52
N VAL A 50 13.15 -9.01 -7.76
CA VAL A 50 12.46 -9.99 -6.90
C VAL A 50 12.32 -9.42 -5.49
N ALA A 51 11.14 -9.58 -4.89
CA ALA A 51 10.86 -9.14 -3.53
C ALA A 51 11.93 -9.64 -2.53
N GLY A 52 12.54 -8.70 -1.81
CA GLY A 52 13.58 -8.93 -0.81
C GLY A 52 14.92 -9.46 -1.33
N GLU A 53 15.17 -9.43 -2.64
CA GLU A 53 16.48 -9.80 -3.18
C GLU A 53 17.57 -8.79 -2.76
N TRP A 54 18.81 -9.25 -2.74
CA TRP A 54 19.99 -8.40 -2.55
C TRP A 54 20.63 -8.12 -3.90
N THR A 55 20.70 -6.85 -4.28
CA THR A 55 21.17 -6.43 -5.61
C THR A 55 21.91 -5.08 -5.58
N GLU A 56 22.47 -4.65 -6.70
CA GLU A 56 22.96 -3.29 -6.91
C GLU A 56 22.08 -2.61 -7.95
N VAL A 57 21.50 -1.46 -7.58
CA VAL A 57 20.71 -0.62 -8.50
C VAL A 57 21.53 0.62 -8.84
N VAL A 58 21.70 0.89 -10.13
CA VAL A 58 22.51 1.99 -10.66
C VAL A 58 21.59 2.97 -11.36
N ILE A 59 21.47 4.17 -10.79
CA ILE A 59 20.76 5.30 -11.37
C ILE A 59 21.79 6.18 -12.07
N ASP A 60 21.61 6.40 -13.36
CA ASP A 60 22.45 7.27 -14.17
C ASP A 60 21.69 8.57 -14.47
N TYR A 61 22.18 9.69 -13.96
CA TYR A 61 21.68 11.02 -14.26
C TYR A 61 22.60 11.72 -15.28
N GLU A 62 22.09 11.90 -16.51
CA GLU A 62 22.70 12.76 -17.54
C GLU A 62 22.31 14.22 -17.26
N VAL A 63 23.32 15.06 -16.98
CA VAL A 63 23.15 16.48 -16.68
C VAL A 63 22.56 17.21 -17.89
N GLY A 64 21.46 17.94 -17.65
CA GLY A 64 20.75 18.65 -18.70
C GLY A 64 21.42 19.93 -19.20
N GLN A 65 20.74 20.60 -20.13
CA GLN A 65 21.16 21.90 -20.69
C GLN A 65 21.55 22.93 -19.62
N ALA A 66 20.88 22.91 -18.46
CA ALA A 66 21.13 23.85 -17.38
C ALA A 66 22.54 23.74 -16.77
N GLY A 67 23.22 22.60 -16.92
CA GLY A 67 24.39 22.27 -16.12
C GLY A 67 24.04 22.14 -14.63
N LEU A 68 25.06 21.94 -13.79
CA LEU A 68 24.93 22.03 -12.33
C LEU A 68 25.95 23.00 -11.78
N ALA A 69 25.50 23.98 -11.00
CA ALA A 69 26.37 24.93 -10.29
C ALA A 69 26.98 24.31 -9.03
N ASP A 70 27.90 25.05 -8.41
CA ASP A 70 28.37 24.72 -7.06
C ASP A 70 27.19 24.76 -6.07
N GLY A 71 27.11 23.77 -5.19
CA GLY A 71 26.00 23.60 -4.28
C GLY A 71 24.70 23.11 -4.94
N ALA A 72 24.70 22.72 -6.22
CA ALA A 72 23.55 22.09 -6.87
C ALA A 72 23.29 20.68 -6.33
N TRP A 73 22.01 20.31 -6.21
CA TRP A 73 21.58 19.04 -5.60
C TRP A 73 20.79 18.19 -6.60
N VAL A 74 21.04 16.88 -6.57
CA VAL A 74 20.20 15.87 -7.23
C VAL A 74 19.57 14.99 -6.16
N LYS A 75 18.28 14.68 -6.31
CA LYS A 75 17.56 13.75 -5.43
C LYS A 75 17.00 12.61 -6.25
N ALA A 76 17.29 11.36 -5.86
CA ALA A 76 16.54 10.19 -6.29
C ALA A 76 15.58 9.79 -5.16
N THR A 77 14.28 9.87 -5.42
CA THR A 77 13.26 9.71 -4.39
C THR A 77 12.28 8.60 -4.70
N PHE A 78 11.76 7.92 -3.68
CA PHE A 78 10.76 6.85 -3.82
C PHE A 78 9.72 6.92 -2.70
N LYS A 79 8.58 6.23 -2.91
CA LYS A 79 7.45 6.26 -1.99
C LYS A 79 7.85 5.77 -0.59
N PHE A 80 7.31 6.38 0.46
CA PHE A 80 7.68 5.99 1.83
C PHE A 80 7.07 4.64 2.27
N TYR A 81 5.97 4.21 1.65
CA TYR A 81 5.28 2.93 1.91
C TYR A 81 6.07 1.70 1.44
N SER A 82 7.37 1.85 1.23
CA SER A 82 8.29 0.80 0.89
C SER A 82 9.07 0.40 2.13
N ASP A 83 9.27 -0.90 2.37
CA ASP A 83 10.19 -1.36 3.42
C ASP A 83 11.62 -1.57 2.91
N TRP A 84 11.97 -1.06 1.72
CA TRP A 84 13.33 -1.09 1.18
C TRP A 84 14.35 -0.72 2.26
N ALA A 85 15.41 -1.53 2.39
CA ALA A 85 16.34 -1.39 3.49
C ALA A 85 16.98 0.01 3.54
N LEU A 86 17.22 0.53 4.75
CA LEU A 86 17.78 1.86 4.90
C LEU A 86 19.20 1.91 4.34
N PHE A 87 19.41 2.90 3.49
CA PHE A 87 20.71 3.20 2.92
C PHE A 87 21.66 3.82 3.94
N GLN A 88 22.94 3.60 3.75
CA GLN A 88 24.03 4.19 4.54
C GLN A 88 25.17 4.64 3.62
N THR A 89 25.98 5.61 4.05
CA THR A 89 27.08 6.18 3.24
C THR A 89 28.42 6.14 3.97
N ALA A 90 28.53 5.35 5.04
CA ALA A 90 29.68 5.32 5.95
C ALA A 90 30.66 4.16 5.69
N ASP A 91 30.18 2.94 5.44
CA ASP A 91 31.04 1.75 5.31
C ASP A 91 30.79 1.03 3.98
N PRO A 92 31.72 1.10 3.00
CA PRO A 92 31.55 0.49 1.69
C PRO A 92 31.56 -1.05 1.70
N THR A 93 31.95 -1.67 2.82
CA THR A 93 31.98 -3.13 2.96
C THR A 93 30.66 -3.70 3.50
N LYS A 94 29.71 -2.83 3.88
CA LYS A 94 28.46 -3.20 4.55
C LYS A 94 27.26 -3.13 3.61
N PRO A 95 26.15 -3.82 3.96
CA PRO A 95 24.92 -3.74 3.18
C PRO A 95 24.39 -2.31 3.04
N ASN A 96 23.61 -2.09 1.97
CA ASN A 96 22.91 -0.84 1.66
C ASN A 96 23.83 0.40 1.54
N TYR A 97 25.12 0.21 1.26
CA TYR A 97 26.03 1.31 0.99
C TYR A 97 25.62 2.06 -0.28
N VAL A 98 25.56 3.39 -0.23
CA VAL A 98 25.27 4.24 -1.39
C VAL A 98 26.47 5.10 -1.71
N SER A 99 26.80 5.18 -3.00
CA SER A 99 27.85 6.04 -3.53
C SER A 99 27.34 6.82 -4.75
N ALA A 100 28.05 7.89 -5.08
CA ALA A 100 27.85 8.62 -6.33
C ALA A 100 29.22 8.94 -6.93
N GLU A 101 29.33 8.87 -8.25
CA GLU A 101 30.55 9.18 -8.99
C GLU A 101 30.26 10.07 -10.19
N TYR A 102 31.20 10.96 -10.48
CA TYR A 102 31.15 11.86 -11.63
C TYR A 102 31.83 11.21 -12.84
N HIS A 103 31.15 11.24 -13.99
CA HIS A 103 31.66 10.75 -15.27
C HIS A 103 31.59 11.90 -16.28
N ALA A 104 32.74 12.31 -16.79
CA ALA A 104 32.83 13.42 -17.74
C ALA A 104 32.25 13.05 -19.11
N GLY A 105 31.38 13.92 -19.63
CA GLY A 105 30.90 13.87 -21.00
C GLY A 105 31.93 14.40 -22.01
N PRO A 106 31.69 14.22 -23.31
CA PRO A 106 32.55 14.76 -24.35
C PRO A 106 32.51 16.30 -24.35
N LEU A 107 33.68 16.92 -24.43
CA LEU A 107 33.81 18.38 -24.54
C LEU A 107 33.76 18.86 -25.98
N MET A 108 33.08 19.98 -26.21
CA MET A 108 33.15 20.69 -27.49
C MET A 108 34.42 21.54 -27.62
N PRO A 109 34.90 21.82 -28.85
CA PRO A 109 36.09 22.64 -29.05
C PRO A 109 35.97 24.02 -28.38
N GLY A 110 36.86 24.29 -27.43
CA GLY A 110 36.88 25.54 -26.65
C GLY A 110 36.03 25.52 -25.37
N GLN A 111 35.40 24.40 -25.03
CA GLN A 111 34.69 24.21 -23.76
C GLN A 111 35.67 23.79 -22.66
N SER A 112 35.51 24.37 -21.47
CA SER A 112 36.26 23.97 -20.28
C SER A 112 35.67 22.69 -19.66
N PRO A 113 36.50 21.78 -19.11
CA PRO A 113 36.02 20.66 -18.32
C PRO A 113 35.26 21.13 -17.09
N ALA A 114 34.39 20.27 -16.56
CA ALA A 114 33.76 20.45 -15.26
C ALA A 114 34.83 20.59 -14.17
N THR A 115 34.52 21.35 -13.12
CA THR A 115 35.47 21.63 -12.03
C THR A 115 35.06 21.04 -10.69
N VAL A 116 33.97 20.27 -10.64
CA VAL A 116 33.50 19.60 -9.42
C VAL A 116 34.64 18.84 -8.73
N GLN A 117 34.85 19.10 -7.44
CA GLN A 117 35.87 18.41 -6.65
C GLN A 117 35.34 17.12 -6.02
N SER A 118 34.08 17.10 -5.59
CA SER A 118 33.48 15.90 -5.00
C SER A 118 31.95 15.91 -5.07
N LEU A 119 31.37 14.72 -4.91
CA LEU A 119 29.94 14.51 -4.73
C LEU A 119 29.69 14.00 -3.32
N LYS A 120 28.88 14.71 -2.54
CA LYS A 120 28.51 14.28 -1.18
C LYS A 120 27.17 13.57 -1.22
N VAL A 121 27.12 12.36 -0.67
CA VAL A 121 25.92 11.52 -0.69
C VAL A 121 25.35 11.37 0.72
N ARG A 122 24.02 11.45 0.83
CA ARG A 122 23.26 11.17 2.05
C ARG A 122 21.91 10.54 1.73
N PHE A 123 21.33 9.90 2.74
CA PHE A 123 19.99 9.33 2.66
C PHE A 123 19.11 9.91 3.77
N ASP A 124 17.97 10.48 3.38
CA ASP A 124 16.96 11.02 4.27
C ASP A 124 15.64 10.27 4.09
N GLN A 125 15.06 9.76 5.17
CA GLN A 125 13.73 9.12 5.11
C GLN A 125 12.58 10.13 4.84
N LYS A 126 12.82 11.42 5.11
CA LYS A 126 11.90 12.53 4.89
C LYS A 126 12.59 13.70 4.18
N GLY A 127 13.29 13.40 3.08
CA GLY A 127 14.10 14.36 2.32
C GLY A 127 13.33 15.12 1.21
N HIS A 128 12.06 14.75 0.97
CA HIS A 128 11.19 15.38 -0.01
C HIS A 128 9.69 15.25 0.38
N GLU A 129 8.79 15.86 -0.39
CA GLU A 129 7.35 15.85 -0.13
C GLU A 129 6.69 14.48 -0.37
N ARG A 130 5.54 14.23 0.26
CA ARG A 130 4.75 13.00 0.00
C ARG A 130 4.20 13.03 -1.44
N PRO A 131 4.15 11.88 -2.14
CA PRO A 131 4.43 10.54 -1.62
C PRO A 131 5.92 10.14 -1.62
N PHE A 132 6.79 10.88 -2.34
CA PHE A 132 8.20 10.54 -2.59
C PHE A 132 9.17 11.00 -1.48
N GLN A 133 8.95 10.62 -0.23
CA GLN A 133 9.70 11.20 0.89
C GLN A 133 11.11 10.65 1.10
N LYS A 134 11.34 9.37 0.78
CA LYS A 134 12.64 8.72 0.96
C LYS A 134 13.57 9.19 -0.16
N ALA A 135 14.67 9.85 0.20
CA ALA A 135 15.51 10.56 -0.75
C ALA A 135 16.99 10.18 -0.59
N ILE A 136 17.60 9.70 -1.66
CA ILE A 136 19.05 9.73 -1.85
C ILE A 136 19.39 11.10 -2.40
N ILE A 137 20.28 11.83 -1.73
CA ILE A 137 20.61 13.21 -2.05
C ILE A 137 22.10 13.28 -2.37
N VAL A 138 22.42 13.87 -3.52
CA VAL A 138 23.78 14.07 -4.01
C VAL A 138 24.03 15.57 -4.15
N ASP A 139 24.95 16.09 -3.33
CA ASP A 139 25.37 17.50 -3.36
C ASP A 139 26.64 17.63 -4.22
N THR A 140 26.64 18.59 -5.15
CA THR A 140 27.82 19.00 -5.91
C THR A 140 28.67 19.93 -5.05
N VAL A 141 29.94 19.61 -4.85
CA VAL A 141 30.83 20.37 -3.96
C VAL A 141 32.02 20.93 -4.74
N ASP A 142 32.18 22.25 -4.64
CA ASP A 142 33.32 23.03 -5.14
C ASP A 142 33.51 22.84 -6.65
N GLY A 143 32.70 23.54 -7.45
CA GLY A 143 32.78 23.55 -8.91
C GLY A 143 31.43 23.35 -9.60
N TYR A 144 31.47 23.06 -10.90
CA TYR A 144 30.26 22.88 -11.73
C TYR A 144 30.37 21.63 -12.61
N LEU A 145 29.23 21.11 -13.09
CA LEU A 145 29.15 20.04 -14.09
C LEU A 145 28.59 20.58 -15.41
N ASN A 146 29.09 20.06 -16.53
CA ASN A 146 28.65 20.44 -17.87
C ASN A 146 27.38 19.66 -18.29
N PRO A 147 26.57 20.22 -19.21
CA PRO A 147 25.56 19.45 -19.92
C PRO A 147 26.17 18.22 -20.61
N GLY A 148 25.51 17.06 -20.46
CA GLY A 148 25.99 15.76 -20.95
C GLY A 148 27.02 15.06 -20.05
N ASP A 149 27.45 15.68 -18.93
CA ASP A 149 28.14 14.94 -17.88
C ASP A 149 27.17 13.99 -17.16
N HIS A 150 27.71 13.00 -16.46
CA HIS A 150 26.91 12.00 -15.75
C HIS A 150 27.23 11.96 -14.25
N ILE A 151 26.18 11.82 -13.45
CA ILE A 151 26.28 11.42 -12.03
C ILE A 151 25.72 9.99 -11.93
N ILE A 152 26.59 9.03 -11.61
CA ILE A 152 26.22 7.63 -11.42
C ILE A 152 26.00 7.36 -9.94
N ILE A 153 24.75 7.11 -9.55
CA ILE A 153 24.33 6.82 -8.18
C ILE A 153 24.15 5.31 -8.04
N ARG A 154 24.91 4.68 -7.14
CA ARG A 154 24.83 3.22 -6.89
C ARG A 154 24.17 2.95 -5.55
N LEU A 155 22.98 2.35 -5.60
CA LEU A 155 22.24 1.88 -4.44
C LEU A 155 22.67 0.45 -4.12
N GLY A 156 23.35 0.26 -2.98
CA GLY A 156 23.97 -1.01 -2.65
C GLY A 156 25.24 -1.26 -3.46
N ASP A 157 26.16 -0.30 -3.47
CA ASP A 157 27.43 -0.40 -4.21
C ASP A 157 28.27 -1.58 -3.71
N ARG A 158 28.51 -2.56 -4.59
CA ARG A 158 29.19 -3.82 -4.30
C ARG A 158 30.70 -3.74 -4.45
N ARG A 159 31.26 -2.64 -4.96
CA ARG A 159 32.70 -2.51 -5.23
C ARG A 159 33.56 -2.58 -3.96
N GLY A 160 32.99 -2.23 -2.82
CA GLY A 160 33.63 -2.38 -1.51
C GLY A 160 33.50 -3.79 -0.88
N GLY A 161 32.84 -4.73 -1.55
CA GLY A 161 32.64 -6.11 -1.08
C GLY A 161 31.35 -6.35 -0.29
N GLY A 162 30.49 -5.34 -0.13
CA GLY A 162 29.17 -5.50 0.47
C GLY A 162 28.20 -6.33 -0.41
N PRO A 163 27.11 -6.88 0.17
CA PRO A 163 26.17 -7.73 -0.57
C PRO A 163 25.23 -6.95 -1.52
N GLY A 164 25.24 -5.62 -1.46
CA GLY A 164 24.30 -4.75 -2.15
C GLY A 164 23.21 -4.20 -1.23
N THR A 165 22.07 -3.84 -1.81
CA THR A 165 20.87 -3.37 -1.12
C THR A 165 19.76 -4.42 -1.15
N ARG A 166 18.99 -4.53 -0.06
CA ARG A 166 17.77 -5.36 -0.03
C ARG A 166 16.59 -4.58 -0.59
N VAL A 167 16.02 -5.08 -1.69
CA VAL A 167 14.76 -4.61 -2.30
C VAL A 167 13.61 -4.80 -1.31
N GLN A 168 12.51 -4.03 -1.42
CA GLN A 168 11.35 -4.20 -0.54
C GLN A 168 10.80 -5.65 -0.54
N THR A 169 10.17 -6.06 0.54
CA THR A 169 9.71 -7.45 0.78
C THR A 169 8.38 -7.80 0.12
N PHE A 170 7.74 -6.86 -0.56
CA PHE A 170 6.42 -7.05 -1.16
C PHE A 170 6.38 -6.58 -2.61
N VAL A 171 5.48 -7.19 -3.37
CA VAL A 171 5.33 -6.98 -4.80
C VAL A 171 4.71 -5.63 -5.11
N GLU A 172 5.20 -4.97 -6.13
CA GLU A 172 4.70 -3.67 -6.59
C GLU A 172 4.91 -3.55 -8.09
N GLU A 173 3.83 -3.31 -8.82
CA GLU A 173 3.90 -2.93 -10.22
C GLU A 173 4.27 -1.46 -10.35
N ASN A 174 5.17 -1.17 -11.29
CA ASN A 174 5.63 0.19 -11.55
C ASN A 174 6.14 0.92 -10.29
N PHE A 175 6.96 0.27 -9.45
CA PHE A 175 7.71 0.95 -8.40
C PHE A 175 8.53 2.08 -9.01
N ARG A 176 8.42 3.30 -8.47
CA ARG A 176 9.02 4.49 -9.09
C ARG A 176 10.10 5.15 -8.26
N PHE A 177 11.22 5.44 -8.91
CA PHE A 177 12.07 6.56 -8.49
C PHE A 177 11.72 7.79 -9.31
N ARG A 178 11.29 8.85 -8.62
CA ARG A 178 11.18 10.19 -9.20
C ARG A 178 12.44 10.96 -8.84
N CYS A 179 13.12 11.49 -9.85
CA CYS A 179 14.34 12.24 -9.65
C CYS A 179 14.09 13.74 -9.75
N TYR A 180 14.79 14.52 -8.92
CA TYR A 180 14.65 15.96 -8.86
C TYR A 180 16.03 16.62 -8.91
N VAL A 181 16.09 17.82 -9.47
CA VAL A 181 17.31 18.62 -9.53
C VAL A 181 17.04 20.05 -9.08
N ASP A 182 17.99 20.60 -8.34
CA ASP A 182 18.14 22.02 -8.09
C ASP A 182 19.47 22.45 -8.72
N PRO A 183 19.46 22.89 -10.00
CA PRO A 183 20.68 23.10 -10.77
C PRO A 183 21.50 24.29 -10.27
N LEU A 184 20.94 25.14 -9.39
CA LEU A 184 21.54 26.39 -8.94
C LEU A 184 21.76 26.44 -7.41
N GLY A 185 21.46 25.38 -6.67
CA GLY A 185 21.65 25.34 -5.20
C GLY A 185 20.71 26.27 -4.41
N THR A 186 19.50 26.49 -4.91
CA THR A 186 18.46 27.36 -4.32
C THR A 186 17.59 26.70 -3.25
N SER A 187 17.75 25.40 -3.02
CA SER A 187 16.82 24.51 -2.31
C SER A 187 15.44 24.38 -2.95
N ARG A 188 15.26 24.84 -4.19
CA ARG A 188 14.03 24.66 -4.97
C ARG A 188 14.25 23.63 -6.07
N PHE A 189 13.53 22.53 -5.97
CA PHE A 189 13.69 21.37 -6.83
C PHE A 189 12.69 21.39 -7.98
N ALA A 190 13.13 20.95 -9.15
CA ALA A 190 12.27 20.60 -10.28
C ALA A 190 12.39 19.10 -10.56
N ALA A 191 11.27 18.44 -10.91
CA ALA A 191 11.30 17.05 -11.32
C ALA A 191 12.05 16.93 -12.66
N ILE A 192 13.01 16.01 -12.71
CA ILE A 192 13.67 15.63 -13.95
C ILE A 192 12.62 14.87 -14.80
N PRO A 193 12.44 15.20 -16.09
CA PRO A 193 11.42 14.54 -16.90
C PRO A 193 11.64 13.03 -17.00
N GLY A 194 10.58 12.28 -16.70
CA GLY A 194 10.58 10.82 -16.67
C GLY A 194 10.85 10.25 -15.28
N ASP A 195 10.06 9.25 -14.91
CA ASP A 195 10.30 8.44 -13.72
C ASP A 195 11.06 7.17 -14.14
N ILE A 196 11.96 6.70 -13.28
CA ILE A 196 12.46 5.32 -13.38
C ILE A 196 11.35 4.42 -12.85
N SER A 197 10.93 3.43 -13.63
CA SER A 197 9.91 2.46 -13.25
C SER A 197 10.49 1.06 -13.26
N MET A 198 10.15 0.24 -12.27
CA MET A 198 10.52 -1.17 -12.21
C MET A 198 9.44 -2.01 -11.54
N ASP A 199 9.30 -3.27 -11.94
CA ASP A 199 8.38 -4.20 -11.31
C ASP A 199 9.07 -5.01 -10.22
N ILE A 200 8.43 -5.11 -9.05
CA ILE A 200 8.88 -5.96 -7.95
C ILE A 200 7.98 -7.18 -7.91
N VAL A 201 8.54 -8.34 -8.24
CA VAL A 201 7.79 -9.59 -8.47
C VAL A 201 8.02 -10.60 -7.34
N PRO A 202 7.10 -11.57 -7.13
CA PRO A 202 7.28 -12.55 -6.07
C PRO A 202 8.49 -13.46 -6.35
N GLY A 203 9.09 -13.96 -5.27
CA GLY A 203 10.18 -14.94 -5.33
C GLY A 203 9.71 -16.36 -5.63
N ALA A 204 10.63 -17.32 -5.46
CA ALA A 204 10.32 -18.73 -5.64
C ALA A 204 9.35 -19.25 -4.54
N PRO A 205 8.52 -20.27 -4.85
CA PRO A 205 7.66 -20.94 -3.87
C PRO A 205 8.38 -21.32 -2.58
N HIS A 206 7.83 -20.91 -1.43
CA HIS A 206 8.41 -21.14 -0.12
C HIS A 206 7.44 -21.81 0.87
N GLN A 207 6.17 -21.42 0.87
CA GLN A 207 5.17 -21.98 1.78
C GLN A 207 3.78 -22.01 1.16
N LEU A 208 2.95 -22.92 1.64
CA LEU A 208 1.51 -22.90 1.40
C LEU A 208 0.81 -22.03 2.44
N GLU A 209 -0.34 -21.50 2.07
CA GLU A 209 -1.30 -20.86 2.97
C GLU A 209 -2.69 -21.47 2.73
N VAL A 210 -3.43 -21.74 3.80
CA VAL A 210 -4.81 -22.26 3.73
C VAL A 210 -5.75 -21.29 4.45
N ARG A 211 -6.86 -20.93 3.81
CA ARG A 211 -7.91 -20.07 4.37
C ARG A 211 -9.28 -20.71 4.19
N ALA A 212 -10.06 -20.76 5.25
CA ALA A 212 -11.47 -21.17 5.22
C ALA A 212 -12.20 -20.52 6.40
N PRO A 213 -13.54 -20.48 6.41
CA PRO A 213 -14.28 -20.04 7.59
C PRO A 213 -13.89 -20.88 8.81
N ARG A 214 -13.67 -20.23 9.96
CA ARG A 214 -13.25 -20.95 11.18
C ARG A 214 -14.40 -21.72 11.82
N PHE A 215 -15.62 -21.22 11.73
CA PHE A 215 -16.80 -21.82 12.36
C PHE A 215 -17.99 -21.78 11.39
N VAL A 216 -18.57 -22.95 11.11
CA VAL A 216 -19.68 -23.15 10.17
C VAL A 216 -20.76 -24.06 10.78
N ARG A 217 -22.01 -23.91 10.32
CA ARG A 217 -23.08 -24.89 10.59
C ARG A 217 -22.95 -26.11 9.67
N PRO A 218 -23.42 -27.31 10.08
CA PRO A 218 -23.24 -28.55 9.30
C PRO A 218 -23.89 -28.53 7.91
N ASP A 219 -24.99 -27.78 7.75
CA ASP A 219 -25.74 -27.63 6.50
C ASP A 219 -25.20 -26.51 5.59
N THR A 220 -24.27 -25.69 6.09
CA THR A 220 -23.73 -24.54 5.36
C THR A 220 -22.54 -24.95 4.49
N PRO A 221 -22.60 -24.76 3.16
CA PRO A 221 -21.44 -24.90 2.29
C PRO A 221 -20.38 -23.84 2.61
N TYR A 222 -19.11 -24.18 2.40
CA TYR A 222 -18.00 -23.25 2.53
C TYR A 222 -16.90 -23.57 1.52
N VAL A 223 -16.09 -22.57 1.21
CA VAL A 223 -14.91 -22.69 0.35
C VAL A 223 -13.67 -22.65 1.22
N ALA A 224 -12.73 -23.56 0.97
CA ALA A 224 -11.35 -23.42 1.41
C ALA A 224 -10.49 -22.97 0.24
N ARG A 225 -9.57 -22.06 0.50
CA ARG A 225 -8.60 -21.61 -0.48
C ARG A 225 -7.19 -22.00 -0.06
N VAL A 226 -6.42 -22.45 -1.04
CA VAL A 226 -5.00 -22.76 -0.86
C VAL A 226 -4.17 -21.95 -1.83
N ARG A 227 -3.14 -21.28 -1.31
CA ARG A 227 -2.24 -20.38 -2.05
C ARG A 227 -0.78 -20.80 -1.82
N VAL A 228 0.08 -20.50 -2.78
CA VAL A 228 1.54 -20.61 -2.63
C VAL A 228 2.16 -19.23 -2.48
N ASP A 229 2.94 -19.04 -1.43
CA ASP A 229 3.66 -17.80 -1.14
C ASP A 229 5.17 -17.98 -1.28
N ASP A 230 5.85 -16.91 -1.65
CA ASP A 230 7.30 -16.78 -1.57
C ASP A 230 7.77 -16.63 -0.10
N GLN A 231 9.09 -16.50 0.11
CA GLN A 231 9.66 -16.40 1.46
C GLN A 231 9.22 -15.16 2.25
N TRP A 232 8.62 -14.17 1.59
CA TRP A 232 8.15 -12.91 2.17
C TRP A 232 6.62 -12.84 2.26
N GLY A 233 5.91 -13.92 1.93
CA GLY A 233 4.45 -13.96 1.96
C GLY A 233 3.79 -13.26 0.78
N ASN A 234 4.45 -13.21 -0.39
CA ASN A 234 3.81 -12.76 -1.63
C ASN A 234 3.27 -13.96 -2.41
N ALA A 235 2.04 -13.84 -2.90
CA ALA A 235 1.45 -14.84 -3.77
C ALA A 235 2.36 -15.10 -4.98
N CYS A 236 2.81 -16.34 -5.15
CA CYS A 236 3.55 -16.76 -6.34
C CYS A 236 2.66 -16.62 -7.57
N VAL A 237 3.27 -16.39 -8.73
CA VAL A 237 2.57 -16.27 -10.01
C VAL A 237 3.07 -17.29 -11.04
N ASP A 238 2.26 -17.57 -12.06
CA ASP A 238 2.59 -18.40 -13.22
C ASP A 238 3.14 -19.80 -12.88
N LEU A 239 2.65 -20.38 -11.78
CA LEU A 239 3.11 -21.66 -11.26
C LEU A 239 2.30 -22.86 -11.81
N ASP A 240 2.90 -23.67 -12.68
CA ASP A 240 2.30 -24.95 -13.11
C ASP A 240 2.64 -26.07 -12.13
N ALA A 241 1.91 -26.13 -11.01
CA ALA A 241 2.10 -27.13 -9.97
C ALA A 241 0.77 -27.61 -9.37
N GLU A 242 0.84 -28.71 -8.63
CA GLU A 242 -0.29 -29.29 -7.91
C GLU A 242 -0.09 -29.25 -6.40
N VAL A 243 -1.21 -29.14 -5.69
CA VAL A 243 -1.31 -29.25 -4.25
C VAL A 243 -2.17 -30.45 -3.89
N LEU A 244 -1.73 -31.22 -2.90
CA LEU A 244 -2.50 -32.29 -2.28
C LEU A 244 -3.17 -31.72 -1.03
N LEU A 245 -4.50 -31.77 -1.02
CA LEU A 245 -5.31 -31.44 0.15
C LEU A 245 -5.82 -32.73 0.80
N GLU A 246 -5.59 -32.85 2.10
CA GLU A 246 -6.15 -33.89 2.95
C GLU A 246 -6.97 -33.26 4.08
N ALA A 247 -8.08 -33.88 4.46
CA ALA A 247 -8.88 -33.41 5.61
C ALA A 247 -9.15 -34.55 6.60
N TYR A 248 -9.04 -34.25 7.88
CA TYR A 248 -9.09 -35.19 8.99
C TYR A 248 -10.13 -34.77 10.02
N HIS A 249 -10.82 -35.76 10.58
CA HIS A 249 -11.68 -35.60 11.75
C HIS A 249 -11.20 -36.56 12.84
N GLY A 250 -10.49 -36.03 13.85
CA GLY A 250 -9.64 -36.86 14.70
C GLY A 250 -8.57 -37.56 13.87
N ASP A 251 -8.36 -38.86 14.11
CA ASP A 251 -7.38 -39.67 13.35
C ASP A 251 -7.92 -40.18 11.99
N SER A 252 -9.20 -39.95 11.70
CA SER A 252 -9.82 -40.42 10.46
C SER A 252 -9.64 -39.43 9.31
N LYS A 253 -8.95 -39.85 8.26
CA LYS A 253 -8.89 -39.10 6.98
C LYS A 253 -10.22 -39.23 6.24
N LEU A 254 -10.86 -38.10 5.98
CA LEU A 254 -12.17 -38.02 5.31
C LEU A 254 -12.06 -37.52 3.86
N TYR A 255 -10.97 -36.85 3.51
CA TYR A 255 -10.78 -36.24 2.20
C TYR A 255 -9.32 -36.37 1.76
N THR A 256 -9.12 -36.60 0.46
CA THR A 256 -7.81 -36.55 -0.21
C THR A 256 -8.02 -36.23 -1.68
N LYS A 257 -7.49 -35.12 -2.16
CA LYS A 257 -7.60 -34.73 -3.57
C LYS A 257 -6.40 -33.88 -4.00
N ARG A 258 -5.94 -34.09 -5.23
CA ARG A 258 -4.97 -33.22 -5.87
C ARG A 258 -5.69 -32.15 -6.65
N HIS A 259 -5.19 -30.93 -6.57
CA HIS A 259 -5.70 -29.76 -7.24
C HIS A 259 -4.54 -29.05 -7.95
N ARG A 260 -4.78 -28.52 -9.15
CA ARG A 260 -3.79 -27.72 -9.87
C ARG A 260 -4.06 -26.24 -9.60
N PHE A 261 -2.99 -25.46 -9.41
CA PHE A 261 -3.14 -24.01 -9.21
C PHE A 261 -3.66 -23.32 -10.48
N ASN A 262 -4.50 -22.31 -10.29
CA ASN A 262 -5.06 -21.53 -11.38
C ASN A 262 -4.09 -20.42 -11.82
N THR A 263 -3.15 -20.74 -12.70
CA THR A 263 -2.08 -19.82 -13.15
C THR A 263 -2.08 -19.57 -14.65
N ARG A 264 -3.21 -19.81 -15.32
CA ARG A 264 -3.33 -19.70 -16.78
C ARG A 264 -4.62 -19.01 -17.20
N GLY A 265 -4.53 -17.74 -17.56
CA GLY A 265 -5.65 -16.98 -18.12
C GLY A 265 -5.27 -15.58 -18.60
N ARG A 266 -6.27 -14.70 -18.70
CA ARG A 266 -6.13 -13.33 -19.26
C ARG A 266 -6.39 -12.23 -18.24
N GLN A 267 -7.03 -12.55 -17.11
CA GLN A 267 -7.21 -11.61 -16.01
C GLN A 267 -5.99 -11.66 -15.09
N ARG A 268 -5.74 -10.56 -14.38
CA ARG A 268 -4.62 -10.45 -13.44
C ARG A 268 -4.64 -11.56 -12.37
N THR A 269 -5.84 -11.98 -11.97
CA THR A 269 -6.09 -13.07 -11.01
C THR A 269 -5.68 -14.44 -11.54
N ASP A 270 -5.68 -14.61 -12.86
CA ASP A 270 -5.33 -15.87 -13.51
C ASP A 270 -3.83 -16.14 -13.45
N HIS A 271 -3.03 -15.20 -12.95
CA HIS A 271 -1.60 -15.38 -12.78
C HIS A 271 -1.24 -15.87 -11.37
N TRP A 272 -2.07 -15.63 -10.34
CA TRP A 272 -1.74 -16.04 -8.96
C TRP A 272 -1.90 -17.55 -8.73
N ALA A 273 -0.95 -18.14 -8.02
CA ALA A 273 -0.95 -19.55 -7.67
C ALA A 273 -1.88 -19.86 -6.49
N PHE A 274 -3.19 -19.94 -6.75
CA PHE A 274 -4.19 -20.38 -5.77
C PHE A 274 -5.20 -21.38 -6.36
N VAL A 275 -5.95 -22.06 -5.47
CA VAL A 275 -7.08 -22.92 -5.83
C VAL A 275 -8.18 -22.86 -4.78
N GLU A 276 -9.43 -22.92 -5.22
CA GLU A 276 -10.63 -23.00 -4.39
C GLU A 276 -11.15 -24.44 -4.30
N VAL A 277 -11.57 -24.83 -3.11
CA VAL A 277 -12.08 -26.17 -2.81
C VAL A 277 -13.39 -26.05 -2.03
N ASP A 278 -14.49 -26.46 -2.66
CA ASP A 278 -15.87 -26.33 -2.16
C ASP A 278 -16.52 -27.68 -1.80
N ASP A 279 -15.78 -28.80 -1.99
CA ASP A 279 -16.25 -30.17 -1.78
C ASP A 279 -15.72 -30.81 -0.47
N LEU A 280 -15.24 -30.00 0.48
CA LEU A 280 -14.74 -30.48 1.77
C LEU A 280 -15.84 -31.11 2.65
N PRO A 281 -15.52 -32.15 3.46
CA PRO A 281 -16.47 -32.77 4.35
C PRO A 281 -17.04 -31.81 5.39
N ARG A 282 -18.33 -31.98 5.71
CA ARG A 282 -19.07 -31.17 6.70
C ARG A 282 -19.52 -32.00 7.91
N LYS A 283 -18.66 -32.93 8.35
CA LYS A 283 -18.94 -33.76 9.53
C LYS A 283 -18.84 -32.92 10.80
N VAL A 284 -19.88 -32.98 11.65
CA VAL A 284 -19.91 -32.29 12.95
C VAL A 284 -18.65 -32.63 13.76
N GLY A 285 -17.99 -31.59 14.28
CA GLY A 285 -16.69 -31.68 14.96
C GLY A 285 -15.66 -30.71 14.36
N GLU A 286 -14.40 -30.85 14.76
CA GLU A 286 -13.30 -30.09 14.16
C GLU A 286 -12.72 -30.86 12.97
N LEU A 287 -12.65 -30.18 11.82
CA LEU A 287 -12.00 -30.68 10.61
C LEU A 287 -10.63 -30.02 10.47
N LYS A 288 -9.56 -30.82 10.47
CA LYS A 288 -8.20 -30.37 10.16
C LYS A 288 -7.94 -30.53 8.66
N ILE A 289 -7.64 -29.44 7.97
CA ILE A 289 -7.23 -29.39 6.57
C ILE A 289 -5.69 -29.31 6.52
N VAL A 290 -5.07 -30.14 5.70
CA VAL A 290 -3.61 -30.14 5.47
C VAL A 290 -3.36 -30.00 3.98
N ALA A 291 -2.56 -28.99 3.61
CA ALA A 291 -2.11 -28.77 2.25
C ALA A 291 -0.61 -29.04 2.12
N THR A 292 -0.23 -29.82 1.10
CA THR A 292 1.17 -30.15 0.80
C THR A 292 1.43 -30.07 -0.71
N MET A 293 2.66 -29.78 -1.13
CA MET A 293 3.10 -29.92 -2.52
C MET A 293 4.03 -31.15 -2.62
N PRO A 294 3.53 -32.35 -2.97
CA PRO A 294 4.32 -33.59 -2.94
C PRO A 294 5.58 -33.52 -3.82
N ASP A 295 5.48 -32.79 -4.92
CA ASP A 295 6.53 -32.66 -5.94
C ASP A 295 7.50 -31.51 -5.64
N ALA A 296 7.27 -30.73 -4.58
CA ALA A 296 8.09 -29.59 -4.16
C ALA A 296 8.37 -29.62 -2.64
N ARG A 297 9.20 -30.57 -2.20
CA ARG A 297 9.51 -30.81 -0.76
C ARG A 297 10.12 -29.62 -0.02
N GLY A 298 10.63 -28.61 -0.72
CA GLY A 298 11.15 -27.38 -0.12
C GLY A 298 10.07 -26.36 0.27
N VAL A 299 8.82 -26.55 -0.20
CA VAL A 299 7.69 -25.70 0.13
C VAL A 299 7.08 -26.18 1.45
N LYS A 300 6.99 -25.29 2.44
CA LYS A 300 6.40 -25.60 3.76
C LYS A 300 4.91 -25.92 3.61
N PRO A 301 4.42 -27.01 4.25
CA PRO A 301 3.01 -27.33 4.25
C PRO A 301 2.21 -26.33 5.11
N ALA A 302 0.91 -26.30 4.91
CA ALA A 302 -0.01 -25.49 5.72
C ALA A 302 -1.12 -26.33 6.31
N GLU A 303 -1.61 -25.89 7.48
CA GLU A 303 -2.72 -26.49 8.19
C GLU A 303 -3.77 -25.44 8.50
N TRP A 304 -5.04 -25.82 8.39
CA TRP A 304 -6.17 -25.00 8.80
C TRP A 304 -7.21 -25.86 9.48
N TYR A 305 -8.10 -25.25 10.24
CA TYR A 305 -9.06 -25.95 11.06
C TYR A 305 -10.42 -25.27 10.97
N VAL A 306 -11.45 -26.07 10.71
CA VAL A 306 -12.85 -25.64 10.61
C VAL A 306 -13.66 -26.33 11.69
N THR A 307 -14.26 -25.57 12.59
CA THR A 307 -15.25 -26.08 13.54
C THR A 307 -16.61 -26.17 12.85
N ILE A 308 -17.20 -27.36 12.83
CA ILE A 308 -18.52 -27.62 12.25
C ILE A 308 -19.48 -27.98 13.38
N ASP A 309 -20.34 -27.05 13.77
CA ASP A 309 -21.30 -27.28 14.84
C ASP A 309 -22.56 -26.41 14.67
N LYS A 310 -23.71 -26.93 15.11
CA LYS A 310 -25.00 -26.22 15.05
C LYS A 310 -25.05 -24.97 15.94
N SER A 311 -24.15 -24.86 16.92
CA SER A 311 -24.03 -23.72 17.83
C SER A 311 -23.39 -22.48 17.20
N CYS A 312 -22.93 -22.56 15.94
CA CYS A 312 -22.51 -21.38 15.20
C CYS A 312 -23.67 -20.37 15.14
N PRO A 313 -23.46 -19.11 15.56
CA PRO A 313 -24.54 -18.12 15.68
C PRO A 313 -25.08 -17.66 14.32
N ALA A 314 -24.30 -17.82 13.25
CA ALA A 314 -24.66 -17.58 11.86
C ALA A 314 -24.44 -18.88 11.03
N PRO A 315 -24.85 -18.94 9.75
CA PRO A 315 -24.46 -20.04 8.86
C PRO A 315 -22.94 -20.31 8.88
N ARG A 316 -22.15 -19.23 8.89
CA ARG A 316 -20.70 -19.24 9.13
C ARG A 316 -20.24 -17.87 9.62
N ILE A 317 -19.06 -17.82 10.25
CA ILE A 317 -18.38 -16.54 10.51
C ILE A 317 -17.83 -16.00 9.20
N LEU A 318 -18.14 -14.74 8.89
CA LEU A 318 -17.65 -14.05 7.70
C LEU A 318 -16.33 -13.34 8.02
N ASN A 319 -15.32 -13.50 7.18
CA ASN A 319 -14.01 -12.88 7.36
C ASN A 319 -13.85 -11.68 6.45
N GLY A 320 -13.33 -10.58 6.96
CA GLY A 320 -13.09 -9.41 6.12
C GLY A 320 -12.14 -8.37 6.69
N GLU A 321 -11.84 -7.39 5.83
CA GLU A 321 -10.94 -6.27 6.10
C GLU A 321 -11.40 -5.02 5.36
N LEU A 322 -11.80 -4.00 6.10
CA LEU A 322 -12.30 -2.72 5.58
C LEU A 322 -11.19 -1.65 5.45
N HIS A 323 -9.95 -1.94 5.80
CA HIS A 323 -8.91 -0.90 5.88
C HIS A 323 -7.71 -1.22 5.00
N CYS A 324 -7.83 -1.00 3.68
CA CYS A 324 -6.77 -1.26 2.71
C CYS A 324 -6.58 -0.05 1.79
N HIS A 325 -5.34 0.39 1.62
CA HIS A 325 -4.96 1.51 0.78
C HIS A 325 -4.38 1.07 -0.57
N ALA A 326 -4.55 1.90 -1.59
CA ALA A 326 -3.99 1.70 -2.94
C ALA A 326 -3.02 2.83 -3.34
N GLU A 327 -2.35 2.66 -4.48
CA GLU A 327 -1.27 3.53 -4.98
C GLU A 327 -1.68 4.99 -5.18
N ASP A 328 -2.99 5.20 -5.43
CA ASP A 328 -3.61 6.50 -5.70
C ASP A 328 -3.65 7.43 -4.47
N THR A 329 -3.29 6.89 -3.29
CA THR A 329 -3.17 7.64 -2.04
C THR A 329 -1.94 7.21 -1.24
N VAL A 330 -2.07 6.18 -0.41
CA VAL A 330 -1.06 5.78 0.59
C VAL A 330 -0.70 4.30 0.56
N GLY A 331 -1.12 3.54 -0.44
CA GLY A 331 -0.72 2.15 -0.61
C GLY A 331 0.20 1.95 -1.81
N ILE A 332 0.31 0.68 -2.20
CA ILE A 332 0.92 0.24 -3.45
C ILE A 332 -0.11 -0.51 -4.29
N ASN A 333 0.21 -0.71 -5.56
CA ASN A 333 -0.66 -1.29 -6.59
C ASN A 333 -2.01 -0.56 -6.70
N ASP A 334 -2.73 -0.78 -7.79
CA ASP A 334 -4.02 -0.12 -8.00
C ASP A 334 -5.15 -0.77 -7.16
N THR A 335 -6.30 -0.08 -7.12
CA THR A 335 -7.49 -0.54 -6.39
C THR A 335 -7.99 -1.90 -6.92
N ASP A 336 -7.92 -2.14 -8.22
CA ASP A 336 -8.31 -3.42 -8.84
C ASP A 336 -7.46 -4.58 -8.30
N TYR A 337 -6.13 -4.41 -8.23
CA TYR A 337 -5.21 -5.37 -7.64
C TYR A 337 -5.62 -5.73 -6.21
N ASN A 338 -5.78 -4.72 -5.35
CA ASN A 338 -6.00 -4.93 -3.92
C ASN A 338 -7.33 -5.63 -3.66
N LEU A 339 -8.41 -5.22 -4.34
CA LEU A 339 -9.72 -5.82 -4.18
C LEU A 339 -9.75 -7.27 -4.71
N ARG A 340 -9.09 -7.54 -5.84
CA ARG A 340 -8.94 -8.91 -6.35
C ARG A 340 -8.03 -9.75 -5.46
N TYR A 341 -6.97 -9.19 -4.88
CA TYR A 341 -6.11 -9.90 -3.94
C TYR A 341 -6.90 -10.31 -2.68
N ALA A 342 -7.70 -9.40 -2.12
CA ALA A 342 -8.61 -9.70 -1.02
C ALA A 342 -9.56 -10.86 -1.37
N ARG A 343 -10.20 -10.77 -2.55
CA ARG A 343 -11.15 -11.77 -3.03
C ARG A 343 -10.51 -13.11 -3.31
N ASP A 344 -9.38 -13.15 -4.00
CA ASP A 344 -8.83 -14.33 -4.69
C ASP A 344 -7.57 -14.87 -4.05
N CYS A 345 -6.68 -14.04 -3.49
CA CYS A 345 -5.54 -14.55 -2.74
C CYS A 345 -5.91 -14.82 -1.29
N SER A 346 -6.58 -13.88 -0.62
CA SER A 346 -6.80 -13.95 0.83
C SER A 346 -8.07 -14.66 1.27
N GLY A 347 -9.09 -14.72 0.40
CA GLY A 347 -10.34 -15.43 0.68
C GLY A 347 -11.22 -14.69 1.66
N LEU A 348 -11.20 -13.36 1.57
CA LEU A 348 -12.11 -12.53 2.34
C LEU A 348 -13.51 -12.64 1.77
N ASP A 349 -14.49 -12.68 2.66
CA ASP A 349 -15.91 -12.58 2.31
C ASP A 349 -16.28 -11.14 2.01
N PHE A 350 -15.68 -10.19 2.72
CA PHE A 350 -15.86 -8.77 2.47
C PHE A 350 -14.57 -7.98 2.61
N THR A 351 -14.45 -6.89 1.86
CA THR A 351 -13.29 -5.99 1.95
C THR A 351 -13.71 -4.53 1.81
N GLY A 352 -12.78 -3.61 2.04
CA GLY A 352 -12.94 -2.21 1.67
C GLY A 352 -11.73 -1.62 0.96
N TYR A 353 -11.98 -0.67 0.06
CA TYR A 353 -10.97 0.27 -0.42
C TYR A 353 -11.02 1.53 0.43
N THR A 354 -9.88 1.94 0.96
CA THR A 354 -9.77 3.12 1.82
C THR A 354 -8.91 4.18 1.17
N ALA A 355 -9.54 5.29 0.81
CA ALA A 355 -8.80 6.47 0.36
C ALA A 355 -8.27 7.25 1.57
N ASN A 356 -6.97 7.55 1.58
CA ASN A 356 -6.45 8.56 2.50
C ASN A 356 -6.95 9.93 2.06
N ASP A 357 -7.69 10.61 2.94
CA ASP A 357 -8.56 11.68 2.50
C ASP A 357 -7.82 12.89 1.91
N PHE A 358 -6.77 13.39 2.55
CA PHE A 358 -6.13 14.62 2.09
C PHE A 358 -5.40 14.46 0.76
N GLN A 359 -5.04 13.23 0.37
CA GLN A 359 -4.36 12.93 -0.89
C GLN A 359 -5.31 12.60 -2.05
N ILE A 360 -6.51 12.10 -1.78
CA ILE A 360 -7.40 11.59 -2.83
C ILE A 360 -7.88 12.68 -3.78
N THR A 361 -7.89 12.38 -5.08
CA THR A 361 -8.49 13.26 -6.10
C THR A 361 -9.89 12.79 -6.45
N GLU A 362 -10.74 13.69 -6.95
CA GLU A 362 -12.11 13.36 -7.36
C GLU A 362 -12.15 12.29 -8.46
N LYS A 363 -11.19 12.34 -9.39
CA LYS A 363 -11.03 11.33 -10.44
C LYS A 363 -10.68 9.95 -9.87
N ASN A 364 -9.70 9.88 -8.98
CA ASN A 364 -9.25 8.61 -8.40
C ASN A 364 -10.34 8.00 -7.50
N TRP A 365 -11.02 8.83 -6.70
CA TRP A 365 -12.18 8.39 -5.91
C TRP A 365 -13.26 7.75 -6.78
N GLY A 366 -13.68 8.42 -7.87
CA GLY A 366 -14.71 7.88 -8.75
C GLY A 366 -14.29 6.55 -9.39
N THR A 367 -13.01 6.40 -9.73
CA THR A 367 -12.47 5.15 -10.28
C THR A 367 -12.48 4.03 -9.24
N SER A 368 -12.01 4.30 -8.03
CA SER A 368 -11.97 3.32 -6.94
C SER A 368 -13.37 2.90 -6.46
N VAL A 369 -14.33 3.84 -6.38
CA VAL A 369 -15.73 3.53 -6.10
C VAL A 369 -16.34 2.65 -7.19
N ALA A 370 -16.05 2.93 -8.48
CA ALA A 370 -16.53 2.10 -9.58
C ALA A 370 -16.01 0.65 -9.47
N PHE A 371 -14.74 0.44 -9.11
CA PHE A 371 -14.21 -0.91 -8.85
C PHE A 371 -14.88 -1.58 -7.66
N CYS A 372 -15.19 -0.85 -6.58
CA CYS A 372 -15.96 -1.38 -5.46
C CYS A 372 -17.35 -1.87 -5.90
N GLN A 373 -18.01 -1.17 -6.84
CA GLN A 373 -19.29 -1.62 -7.38
C GLN A 373 -19.16 -2.81 -8.32
N GLU A 374 -18.16 -2.79 -9.21
CA GLU A 374 -17.92 -3.88 -10.17
C GLU A 374 -17.65 -5.22 -9.47
N LEU A 375 -16.84 -5.19 -8.41
CA LEU A 375 -16.41 -6.41 -7.71
C LEU A 375 -17.36 -6.86 -6.60
N ASN A 376 -18.36 -6.04 -6.23
CA ASN A 376 -19.34 -6.41 -5.21
C ASN A 376 -20.36 -7.41 -5.77
N GLU A 377 -20.30 -8.65 -5.30
CA GLU A 377 -21.18 -9.75 -5.66
C GLU A 377 -21.82 -10.37 -4.39
N PRO A 378 -23.05 -9.99 -4.04
CA PRO A 378 -23.77 -10.58 -2.90
C PRO A 378 -23.78 -12.11 -2.95
N GLY A 379 -23.52 -12.73 -1.81
CA GLY A 379 -23.38 -14.18 -1.64
C GLY A 379 -21.98 -14.72 -1.92
N LYS A 380 -21.08 -13.93 -2.53
CA LYS A 380 -19.71 -14.36 -2.85
C LYS A 380 -18.63 -13.42 -2.31
N PHE A 381 -18.74 -12.12 -2.55
CA PHE A 381 -17.74 -11.14 -2.16
C PHE A 381 -18.35 -9.74 -2.02
N VAL A 382 -18.28 -9.14 -0.84
CA VAL A 382 -18.86 -7.81 -0.57
C VAL A 382 -17.76 -6.75 -0.50
N VAL A 383 -17.95 -5.61 -1.16
CA VAL A 383 -16.93 -4.55 -1.19
C VAL A 383 -17.52 -3.22 -0.74
N TYR A 384 -16.85 -2.53 0.18
CA TYR A 384 -17.25 -1.20 0.65
C TYR A 384 -16.24 -0.12 0.20
N PRO A 385 -16.70 1.01 -0.35
CA PRO A 385 -15.88 2.20 -0.46
C PRO A 385 -15.72 2.86 0.91
N ASN A 386 -14.50 3.27 1.25
CA ASN A 386 -14.15 3.83 2.55
C ASN A 386 -13.24 5.05 2.43
N GLN A 387 -13.18 5.85 3.49
CA GLN A 387 -12.31 7.01 3.62
C GLN A 387 -11.58 6.97 4.96
N GLU A 388 -10.26 7.15 4.96
CA GLU A 388 -9.47 7.40 6.16
C GLU A 388 -9.37 8.92 6.35
N TRP A 389 -10.14 9.45 7.31
CA TRP A 389 -10.07 10.85 7.71
C TRP A 389 -8.88 11.10 8.63
N CYS A 390 -7.99 11.99 8.21
CA CYS A 390 -6.64 12.10 8.77
C CYS A 390 -6.45 13.26 9.75
N GLY A 391 -7.19 13.24 10.86
CA GLY A 391 -7.04 14.20 11.95
C GLY A 391 -5.68 14.13 12.64
N SER A 392 -5.14 15.26 13.09
CA SER A 392 -4.09 15.24 14.12
C SER A 392 -4.69 14.70 15.41
N SER A 393 -3.92 14.03 16.27
CA SER A 393 -4.44 13.51 17.54
C SER A 393 -5.13 14.58 18.40
N CYS A 394 -4.64 15.83 18.39
CA CYS A 394 -5.27 16.95 19.09
C CYS A 394 -6.61 17.42 18.49
N ALA A 395 -6.99 16.90 17.33
CA ALA A 395 -8.23 17.18 16.62
C ALA A 395 -9.11 15.92 16.46
N GLY A 396 -8.78 14.83 17.17
CA GLY A 396 -9.48 13.54 17.14
C GLY A 396 -8.59 12.36 16.72
N GLY A 397 -7.59 12.60 15.86
CA GLY A 397 -6.75 11.56 15.25
C GLY A 397 -7.44 10.85 14.08
N ASP A 398 -6.79 9.84 13.51
CA ASP A 398 -7.27 9.16 12.30
C ASP A 398 -8.57 8.35 12.56
N HIS A 399 -9.53 8.46 11.65
CA HIS A 399 -10.82 7.78 11.70
C HIS A 399 -11.18 7.17 10.34
N LEU A 400 -11.52 5.88 10.32
CA LEU A 400 -12.05 5.21 9.15
C LEU A 400 -13.57 5.45 9.03
N VAL A 401 -14.00 5.95 7.88
CA VAL A 401 -15.41 6.12 7.50
C VAL A 401 -15.76 5.06 6.46
N VAL A 402 -16.70 4.19 6.79
CA VAL A 402 -17.20 3.11 5.93
C VAL A 402 -18.61 3.48 5.45
N PHE A 403 -18.79 3.53 4.14
CA PHE A 403 -20.08 3.84 3.52
C PHE A 403 -20.84 2.53 3.30
N LEU A 404 -21.85 2.27 4.14
CA LEU A 404 -22.57 1.00 4.21
C LEU A 404 -23.78 0.93 3.26
N HIS A 405 -24.20 2.05 2.69
CA HIS A 405 -25.30 2.10 1.73
C HIS A 405 -24.91 1.49 0.37
N ASP A 406 -25.91 1.09 -0.41
CA ASP A 406 -25.67 0.58 -1.77
C ASP A 406 -25.40 1.69 -2.79
N GLU A 407 -25.72 2.95 -2.48
CA GLU A 407 -25.46 4.09 -3.37
C GLU A 407 -23.96 4.40 -3.49
N ASP A 408 -23.55 5.07 -4.56
CA ASP A 408 -22.18 5.55 -4.69
C ASP A 408 -21.94 6.72 -3.72
N PRO A 409 -20.98 6.60 -2.79
CA PRO A 409 -20.66 7.71 -1.92
C PRO A 409 -20.10 8.85 -2.77
N LYS A 410 -20.66 10.04 -2.56
CA LYS A 410 -20.17 11.25 -3.20
C LYS A 410 -18.72 11.49 -2.76
N PHE A 411 -17.92 12.03 -3.67
CA PHE A 411 -16.59 12.52 -3.31
C PHE A 411 -16.72 13.43 -2.08
N PRO A 412 -15.85 13.30 -1.05
CA PRO A 412 -15.99 13.99 0.23
C PRO A 412 -15.92 15.52 0.12
N ARG A 413 -17.01 16.11 -0.35
CA ARG A 413 -17.31 17.52 -0.48
C ARG A 413 -18.65 17.83 0.16
N ARG A 414 -18.75 19.04 0.68
CA ARG A 414 -20.01 19.55 1.23
C ARG A 414 -21.06 19.63 0.12
N PRO A 415 -22.34 19.35 0.42
CA PRO A 415 -23.43 19.41 -0.57
C PRO A 415 -23.59 20.77 -1.26
N ASP A 416 -23.21 21.86 -0.58
CA ASP A 416 -23.25 23.23 -1.10
C ASP A 416 -22.04 23.60 -1.98
N GLY A 417 -21.08 22.68 -2.14
CA GLY A 417 -19.85 22.88 -2.91
C GLY A 417 -18.81 23.81 -2.26
N THR A 418 -19.04 24.31 -1.04
CA THR A 418 -18.20 25.36 -0.41
C THR A 418 -17.02 24.83 0.40
N GLY A 419 -16.82 23.51 0.46
CA GLY A 419 -15.69 22.91 1.17
C GLY A 419 -15.58 21.41 0.98
N ASN A 420 -14.47 20.83 1.42
CA ASN A 420 -14.32 19.38 1.47
C ASN A 420 -14.67 18.84 2.87
N VAL A 421 -15.12 17.58 2.96
CA VAL A 421 -15.33 16.86 4.24
C VAL A 421 -14.14 15.95 4.59
N ARG A 422 -13.02 16.20 3.92
CA ARG A 422 -11.70 15.65 4.24
C ARG A 422 -11.09 16.44 5.39
N SER A 423 -9.95 16.01 5.91
CA SER A 423 -9.17 16.72 6.92
C SER A 423 -8.64 18.05 6.37
N PHE A 424 -7.91 17.99 5.26
CA PHE A 424 -7.46 19.12 4.43
C PHE A 424 -7.14 18.61 3.02
N GLU A 425 -6.70 19.49 2.11
CA GLU A 425 -6.24 19.10 0.77
C GLU A 425 -4.72 19.20 0.66
N TRP A 426 -4.06 18.08 0.33
CA TRP A 426 -2.63 17.96 0.06
C TRP A 426 -2.31 16.78 -0.87
N ASN A 427 -2.03 17.04 -2.15
CA ASN A 427 -1.66 16.02 -3.13
C ASN A 427 -0.70 16.57 -4.21
N GLU A 428 -0.09 15.67 -5.01
CA GLU A 428 0.89 16.05 -6.04
C GLU A 428 0.31 16.90 -7.18
N ASP A 429 -1.01 16.81 -7.41
CA ASP A 429 -1.72 17.52 -8.47
C ASP A 429 -2.15 18.93 -8.06
N MET A 430 -1.86 19.36 -6.82
CA MET A 430 -2.22 20.67 -6.33
C MET A 430 -1.50 21.79 -7.10
N LYS A 431 -2.27 22.77 -7.55
CA LYS A 431 -1.75 23.97 -8.24
C LYS A 431 -1.30 25.07 -7.29
N GLY A 432 -1.76 25.05 -6.04
CA GLY A 432 -1.47 26.04 -5.02
C GLY A 432 -0.60 25.49 -3.90
N GLN A 433 0.14 26.35 -3.23
CA GLN A 433 1.04 25.97 -2.12
C GLN A 433 0.41 26.13 -0.73
N ALA A 434 -0.84 26.62 -0.65
CA ALA A 434 -1.54 26.84 0.61
C ALA A 434 -2.38 25.62 1.00
N VAL A 435 -2.27 25.20 2.26
CA VAL A 435 -3.11 24.15 2.86
C VAL A 435 -4.55 24.67 2.96
N GLN A 436 -5.51 23.90 2.43
CA GLN A 436 -6.94 24.21 2.50
C GLN A 436 -7.62 23.30 3.54
N PRO A 437 -8.07 23.82 4.69
CA PRO A 437 -8.72 23.00 5.71
C PRO A 437 -10.09 22.49 5.25
N GLY A 438 -10.46 21.29 5.70
CA GLY A 438 -11.75 20.67 5.43
C GLY A 438 -12.65 20.57 6.65
N ALA A 439 -13.22 19.39 6.89
CA ALA A 439 -13.91 19.03 8.12
C ALA A 439 -12.88 18.80 9.24
N TRP A 440 -12.47 19.89 9.89
CA TRP A 440 -11.51 19.87 10.99
C TRP A 440 -11.95 20.82 12.12
N PRO A 441 -12.07 20.38 13.38
CA PRO A 441 -11.71 19.05 13.94
C PRO A 441 -12.79 17.96 13.71
N LEU A 442 -12.62 16.79 14.35
CA LEU A 442 -13.46 15.59 14.23
C LEU A 442 -14.98 15.85 14.33
N GLU A 443 -15.44 16.79 15.15
CA GLU A 443 -16.87 17.10 15.26
C GLU A 443 -17.47 17.61 13.94
N LEU A 444 -16.66 18.22 13.07
CA LEU A 444 -17.10 18.61 11.73
C LEU A 444 -17.19 17.40 10.78
N LEU A 445 -16.41 16.34 11.02
CA LEU A 445 -16.56 15.07 10.32
C LEU A 445 -17.90 14.43 10.73
N TRP A 446 -18.19 14.34 12.03
CA TRP A 446 -19.47 13.83 12.50
C TRP A 446 -20.64 14.64 11.95
N ARG A 447 -20.55 15.98 11.97
CA ARG A 447 -21.57 16.85 11.38
C ARG A 447 -21.82 16.55 9.90
N ALA A 448 -20.81 16.11 9.15
CA ALA A 448 -20.97 15.76 7.74
C ALA A 448 -21.80 14.48 7.54
N TYR A 449 -21.73 13.52 8.46
CA TYR A 449 -22.30 12.17 8.29
C TYR A 449 -23.49 11.84 9.22
N ILE A 450 -23.73 12.63 10.27
CA ILE A 450 -24.79 12.37 11.26
C ILE A 450 -26.22 12.41 10.71
N HIS A 451 -26.41 12.90 9.49
CA HIS A 451 -27.72 12.90 8.84
C HIS A 451 -28.19 11.48 8.44
N ASP A 452 -27.27 10.52 8.37
CA ASP A 452 -27.56 9.12 8.04
C ASP A 452 -26.62 8.18 8.82
N PRO A 453 -26.76 8.11 10.16
CA PRO A 453 -25.83 7.36 10.99
C PRO A 453 -25.91 5.85 10.72
N GLU A 454 -27.04 5.33 10.24
CA GLU A 454 -27.19 3.90 9.95
C GLU A 454 -26.39 3.42 8.74
N ASN A 455 -26.06 4.32 7.80
CA ASN A 455 -25.23 3.97 6.65
C ASN A 455 -23.80 4.55 6.71
N HIS A 456 -23.46 5.32 7.73
CA HIS A 456 -22.10 5.82 7.95
C HIS A 456 -21.54 5.23 9.24
N LEU A 457 -20.60 4.30 9.10
CA LEU A 457 -19.86 3.72 10.22
C LEU A 457 -18.52 4.43 10.35
N ILE A 458 -18.24 4.98 11.54
CA ILE A 458 -16.98 5.63 11.84
C ILE A 458 -16.22 4.78 12.88
N MET A 459 -14.91 4.66 12.69
CA MET A 459 -14.03 3.86 13.54
C MET A 459 -12.74 4.61 13.85
N PRO A 460 -12.47 5.00 15.11
CA PRO A 460 -11.15 5.47 15.50
C PRO A 460 -10.11 4.35 15.35
N HIS A 461 -8.90 4.70 14.93
CA HIS A 461 -7.79 3.75 14.83
C HIS A 461 -6.43 4.36 15.18
N VAL A 462 -5.42 3.51 15.29
CA VAL A 462 -4.02 3.91 15.43
C VAL A 462 -3.33 3.76 14.08
N GLY A 463 -3.35 4.85 13.31
CA GLY A 463 -2.58 5.00 12.08
C GLY A 463 -1.41 5.97 12.25
N GLY A 464 -1.10 6.73 11.21
CA GLY A 464 -0.02 7.73 11.22
C GLY A 464 -0.23 8.85 12.26
N ARG A 465 -1.48 9.11 12.68
CA ARG A 465 -1.89 10.09 13.68
C ARG A 465 -2.92 9.42 14.60
N ARG A 466 -2.44 8.72 15.63
CA ARG A 466 -3.31 7.96 16.55
C ARG A 466 -4.58 8.71 16.97
N ALA A 467 -5.73 8.05 16.89
CA ALA A 467 -6.95 8.48 17.54
C ALA A 467 -6.75 8.60 19.06
N ILE A 468 -7.43 9.56 19.67
CA ILE A 468 -7.60 9.63 21.13
C ILE A 468 -9.08 9.66 21.47
N LEU A 469 -9.46 8.97 22.55
CA LEU A 469 -10.87 8.71 22.88
C LEU A 469 -11.50 9.78 23.76
N ASP A 470 -10.98 11.01 23.68
CA ASP A 470 -11.62 12.20 24.27
C ASP A 470 -12.92 12.57 23.53
N TRP A 471 -13.06 12.11 22.29
CA TRP A 471 -14.25 12.21 21.44
C TRP A 471 -14.93 10.85 21.29
N TYR A 472 -16.26 10.84 21.37
CA TYR A 472 -17.09 9.67 21.07
C TYR A 472 -18.52 10.08 20.71
N HIS A 473 -19.01 9.61 19.55
CA HIS A 473 -20.37 9.79 19.06
C HIS A 473 -21.09 8.44 18.98
N PRO A 474 -22.06 8.13 19.87
CA PRO A 474 -22.60 6.78 20.06
C PRO A 474 -23.36 6.19 18.86
N GLU A 475 -23.83 7.03 17.93
CA GLU A 475 -24.52 6.59 16.70
C GLU A 475 -23.59 6.39 15.50
N LEU A 476 -22.43 7.05 15.47
CA LEU A 476 -21.49 6.98 14.33
C LEU A 476 -20.31 6.07 14.66
N ASP A 477 -19.74 6.25 15.85
CA ASP A 477 -18.63 5.46 16.35
C ASP A 477 -19.18 4.17 16.95
N ARG A 478 -19.15 3.08 16.16
CA ARG A 478 -19.67 1.77 16.59
C ARG A 478 -18.58 0.74 16.83
N LEU A 479 -17.48 0.82 16.07
CA LEU A 479 -16.35 -0.08 16.17
C LEU A 479 -15.06 0.71 16.43
N ILE A 480 -14.04 0.03 16.93
CA ILE A 480 -12.70 0.58 17.16
C ILE A 480 -11.66 -0.40 16.62
N GLU A 481 -10.72 0.11 15.82
CA GLU A 481 -9.63 -0.69 15.28
C GLU A 481 -8.55 -0.90 16.35
N ILE A 482 -8.41 -2.13 16.82
CA ILE A 482 -7.50 -2.47 17.94
C ILE A 482 -6.25 -3.20 17.49
N CYS A 483 -6.15 -3.48 16.20
CA CYS A 483 -4.95 -4.01 15.56
C CYS A 483 -4.95 -3.60 14.09
N SER A 484 -3.74 -3.40 13.56
CA SER A 484 -3.45 -3.18 12.15
C SER A 484 -2.00 -3.55 11.84
N THR A 485 -1.55 -3.33 10.61
CA THR A 485 -0.13 -3.55 10.23
C THR A 485 0.82 -2.62 10.99
N TRP A 486 0.32 -1.56 11.63
CA TRP A 486 1.07 -0.71 12.55
C TRP A 486 1.36 -1.38 13.90
N GLY A 487 0.52 -2.32 14.34
CA GLY A 487 0.68 -2.98 15.64
C GLY A 487 -0.62 -3.49 16.26
N HIS A 488 -0.53 -3.88 17.52
CA HIS A 488 -1.67 -4.27 18.35
C HIS A 488 -1.86 -3.25 19.48
N PHE A 489 -3.10 -2.79 19.68
CA PHE A 489 -3.44 -1.63 20.49
C PHE A 489 -4.44 -1.99 21.58
N GLU A 490 -4.15 -3.04 22.36
CA GLU A 490 -5.00 -3.47 23.49
C GLU A 490 -5.30 -2.31 24.45
N TRP A 491 -4.31 -1.44 24.68
CA TRP A 491 -4.45 -0.24 25.51
C TRP A 491 -5.57 0.69 25.04
N LEU A 492 -5.82 0.79 23.73
CA LEU A 492 -6.86 1.65 23.16
C LEU A 492 -8.25 1.09 23.47
N TYR A 493 -8.40 -0.24 23.43
CA TYR A 493 -9.66 -0.87 23.78
C TYR A 493 -9.95 -0.75 25.29
N HIS A 494 -8.93 -0.91 26.13
CA HIS A 494 -9.05 -0.64 27.57
C HIS A 494 -9.45 0.81 27.87
N ASP A 495 -8.88 1.79 27.16
CA ASP A 495 -9.25 3.20 27.30
C ASP A 495 -10.73 3.45 26.93
N ALA A 496 -11.21 2.83 25.84
CA ALA A 496 -12.63 2.88 25.45
C ALA A 496 -13.54 2.34 26.56
N ILE A 497 -13.18 1.19 27.14
CA ILE A 497 -13.94 0.54 28.23
C ILE A 497 -13.94 1.42 29.50
N GLN A 498 -12.78 1.96 29.88
CA GLN A 498 -12.66 2.82 31.08
C GLN A 498 -13.49 4.10 30.97
N ARG A 499 -13.64 4.64 29.76
CA ARG A 499 -14.47 5.81 29.47
C ARG A 499 -15.96 5.50 29.36
N GLY A 500 -16.32 4.21 29.26
CA GLY A 500 -17.70 3.78 29.05
C GLY A 500 -18.20 3.89 27.61
N HIS A 501 -17.29 4.01 26.63
CA HIS A 501 -17.63 4.04 25.21
C HIS A 501 -18.10 2.66 24.77
N LYS A 502 -19.22 2.60 24.05
CA LYS A 502 -19.86 1.34 23.65
C LYS A 502 -19.38 0.91 22.26
N LEU A 503 -18.09 0.60 22.15
CA LEU A 503 -17.43 0.25 20.89
C LEU A 503 -17.15 -1.27 20.79
N GLY A 504 -17.39 -1.84 19.61
CA GLY A 504 -17.00 -3.21 19.28
C GLY A 504 -15.57 -3.26 18.78
N CYS A 505 -14.88 -4.38 18.99
CA CYS A 505 -13.53 -4.54 18.45
C CYS A 505 -13.57 -4.79 16.93
N TYR A 506 -12.57 -4.25 16.24
CA TYR A 506 -12.33 -4.46 14.82
C TYR A 506 -10.82 -4.64 14.59
N GLY A 507 -10.47 -5.56 13.70
CA GLY A 507 -9.11 -5.74 13.19
C GLY A 507 -9.09 -5.44 11.70
N GLY A 508 -8.44 -4.34 11.31
CA GLY A 508 -8.25 -3.93 9.92
C GLY A 508 -6.77 -3.81 9.61
N GLY A 509 -6.36 -4.08 8.37
CA GLY A 509 -4.93 -4.09 8.06
C GLY A 509 -4.28 -2.71 8.11
N ASP A 510 -5.03 -1.64 7.83
CA ASP A 510 -4.41 -0.37 7.42
C ASP A 510 -3.31 -0.70 6.38
N GLU A 511 -3.71 -1.50 5.39
CA GLU A 511 -2.78 -2.27 4.57
C GLU A 511 -2.25 -1.41 3.42
N HIS A 512 -0.93 -1.23 3.38
CA HIS A 512 -0.24 -0.39 2.40
C HIS A 512 0.61 -1.18 1.38
N ARG A 513 0.72 -2.50 1.54
CA ARG A 513 1.64 -3.40 0.82
C ARG A 513 0.92 -4.31 -0.17
N GLY A 514 -0.35 -4.01 -0.46
CA GLY A 514 -1.17 -4.74 -1.42
C GLY A 514 -1.48 -6.19 -1.05
N ARG A 515 -1.57 -6.51 0.25
CA ARG A 515 -1.88 -7.86 0.72
C ARG A 515 -3.00 -7.87 1.76
N PRO A 516 -4.19 -7.30 1.46
CA PRO A 516 -5.32 -7.32 2.37
C PRO A 516 -5.71 -8.75 2.71
N GLY A 517 -6.15 -8.99 3.94
CA GLY A 517 -6.57 -10.27 4.51
C GLY A 517 -5.50 -10.97 5.33
N GLY A 518 -4.63 -10.19 5.98
CA GLY A 518 -3.58 -10.70 6.85
C GLY A 518 -2.24 -10.96 6.17
N GLY A 519 -1.76 -9.96 5.40
CA GLY A 519 -0.45 -9.98 4.78
C GLY A 519 0.72 -10.14 5.77
N ALA A 520 1.78 -10.81 5.33
CA ALA A 520 2.98 -11.07 6.12
C ALA A 520 3.70 -9.76 6.53
N PRO A 521 4.37 -9.72 7.68
CA PRO A 521 5.02 -8.52 8.20
C PRO A 521 6.11 -8.00 7.25
N GLY A 522 6.23 -6.67 7.18
CA GLY A 522 7.39 -6.01 6.58
C GLY A 522 8.59 -6.06 7.54
N THR A 523 9.76 -5.71 7.03
CA THR A 523 11.01 -5.77 7.81
C THR A 523 11.35 -4.49 8.56
N GLN A 524 10.62 -3.40 8.33
CA GLN A 524 10.87 -2.10 8.98
C GLN A 524 9.58 -1.35 9.33
N VAL A 525 8.83 -0.97 8.31
CA VAL A 525 7.49 -0.41 8.43
C VAL A 525 6.47 -1.52 8.24
N PHE A 526 5.30 -1.39 8.86
CA PHE A 526 4.23 -2.40 8.78
C PHE A 526 4.70 -3.77 9.30
N GLY A 527 5.33 -3.78 10.48
CA GLY A 527 6.15 -4.89 11.00
C GLY A 527 5.37 -6.02 11.67
N VAL A 528 4.04 -6.01 11.63
CA VAL A 528 3.21 -7.10 12.18
C VAL A 528 2.37 -7.74 11.07
N PHE A 529 1.90 -8.97 11.34
CA PHE A 529 0.92 -9.61 10.47
C PHE A 529 -0.36 -8.77 10.42
N GLY A 530 -0.92 -8.61 9.22
CA GLY A 530 -2.20 -7.95 9.08
C GLY A 530 -3.29 -8.68 9.88
N PRO A 531 -4.10 -7.99 10.67
CA PRO A 531 -5.27 -8.58 11.27
C PRO A 531 -6.41 -8.76 10.26
N ASN A 532 -7.45 -9.46 10.68
CA ASN A 532 -8.74 -9.46 10.00
C ASN A 532 -9.88 -9.46 11.03
N THR A 533 -11.09 -9.20 10.54
CA THR A 533 -12.30 -9.15 11.35
C THR A 533 -13.21 -10.32 11.01
N GLY A 534 -13.73 -10.99 12.03
CA GLY A 534 -14.85 -11.92 11.90
C GLY A 534 -16.16 -11.19 12.19
N VAL A 535 -17.15 -11.32 11.30
CA VAL A 535 -18.49 -10.74 11.43
C VAL A 535 -19.52 -11.87 11.51
N ILE A 536 -20.45 -11.73 12.46
CA ILE A 536 -21.58 -12.66 12.60
C ILE A 536 -22.77 -12.06 11.87
N ALA A 537 -23.06 -12.58 10.68
CA ALA A 537 -24.16 -12.13 9.84
C ALA A 537 -24.86 -13.33 9.18
N ASP A 538 -26.18 -13.24 9.01
CA ASP A 538 -26.99 -14.33 8.45
C ASP A 538 -26.77 -14.54 6.94
N SER A 539 -26.34 -13.50 6.23
CA SER A 539 -26.03 -13.53 4.80
C SER A 539 -24.88 -12.61 4.43
N LEU A 540 -24.22 -12.93 3.32
CA LEU A 540 -23.13 -12.14 2.76
C LEU A 540 -23.67 -11.13 1.75
N ASP A 541 -24.12 -9.98 2.23
CA ASP A 541 -24.55 -8.84 1.43
C ASP A 541 -24.28 -7.53 2.19
N ARG A 542 -24.18 -6.39 1.49
CA ARG A 542 -23.80 -5.11 2.09
C ARG A 542 -24.70 -4.71 3.27
N GLY A 543 -26.00 -4.89 3.11
CA GLY A 543 -26.99 -4.50 4.13
C GLY A 543 -26.89 -5.35 5.38
N THR A 544 -26.77 -6.67 5.24
CA THR A 544 -26.69 -7.61 6.38
C THR A 544 -25.35 -7.51 7.09
N VAL A 545 -24.24 -7.44 6.36
CA VAL A 545 -22.90 -7.25 6.93
C VAL A 545 -22.79 -5.88 7.61
N GLY A 546 -23.30 -4.82 6.98
CA GLY A 546 -23.29 -3.46 7.55
C GLY A 546 -24.06 -3.37 8.86
N LYS A 547 -25.23 -4.00 8.95
CA LYS A 547 -26.00 -4.09 10.22
C LYS A 547 -25.23 -4.84 11.30
N ALA A 548 -24.58 -5.95 10.97
CA ALA A 548 -23.78 -6.71 11.93
C ALA A 548 -22.55 -5.93 12.44
N LEU A 549 -21.87 -5.20 11.54
CA LEU A 549 -20.78 -4.28 11.91
C LEU A 549 -21.26 -3.21 12.89
N ARG A 550 -22.38 -2.53 12.61
CA ARG A 550 -22.96 -1.51 13.50
C ARG A 550 -23.48 -2.07 14.83
N ALA A 551 -23.98 -3.31 14.82
CA ALA A 551 -24.41 -4.03 16.01
C ALA A 551 -23.24 -4.52 16.86
N ARG A 552 -21.98 -4.36 16.40
CA ARG A 552 -20.75 -4.80 17.07
C ARG A 552 -20.68 -6.32 17.22
N HIS A 553 -21.30 -7.04 16.30
CA HIS A 553 -21.25 -8.50 16.23
C HIS A 553 -19.95 -8.94 15.54
N THR A 554 -18.84 -8.46 16.08
CA THR A 554 -17.52 -8.48 15.46
C THR A 554 -16.47 -9.07 16.39
N THR A 555 -15.41 -9.58 15.77
CA THR A 555 -14.21 -10.07 16.43
C THR A 555 -12.99 -9.52 15.71
N ALA A 556 -11.90 -9.27 16.42
CA ALA A 556 -10.63 -8.89 15.85
C ALA A 556 -9.62 -10.02 16.06
N ASN A 557 -8.87 -10.41 15.03
CA ASN A 557 -7.79 -11.39 15.17
C ASN A 557 -6.55 -10.97 14.37
N THR A 558 -5.40 -11.49 14.76
CA THR A 558 -4.08 -11.10 14.23
C THR A 558 -3.64 -11.92 13.02
N GLY A 559 -4.58 -12.54 12.30
CA GLY A 559 -4.31 -13.33 11.10
C GLY A 559 -4.54 -14.84 11.23
N PRO A 560 -4.33 -15.54 12.37
CA PRO A 560 -4.55 -16.99 12.47
C PRO A 560 -6.00 -17.47 12.37
N GLY A 561 -6.99 -16.58 12.23
CA GLY A 561 -8.40 -16.95 12.16
C GLY A 561 -8.95 -17.54 13.46
N LEU A 562 -8.41 -17.09 14.61
CA LEU A 562 -8.93 -17.43 15.93
C LEU A 562 -10.06 -16.47 16.29
N TYR A 563 -11.21 -17.02 16.70
CA TYR A 563 -12.38 -16.25 17.09
C TYR A 563 -12.84 -16.64 18.49
N GLY A 564 -13.14 -15.63 19.30
CA GLY A 564 -13.84 -15.79 20.58
C GLY A 564 -15.29 -15.40 20.42
N LEU A 565 -16.21 -16.25 20.88
CA LEU A 565 -17.64 -15.94 20.96
C LEU A 565 -18.04 -15.86 22.43
N ALA A 566 -18.61 -14.73 22.82
CA ALA A 566 -19.17 -14.54 24.15
C ALA A 566 -20.68 -14.34 24.07
N THR A 567 -21.42 -14.96 24.99
CA THR A 567 -22.88 -14.83 25.11
C THR A 567 -23.29 -14.66 26.56
N CYS A 568 -24.42 -13.98 26.77
CA CYS A 568 -25.10 -13.86 28.06
C CYS A 568 -26.59 -14.17 27.87
N GLY A 569 -26.98 -15.43 28.15
CA GLY A 569 -28.33 -15.91 27.88
C GLY A 569 -28.63 -15.91 26.38
N LYS A 570 -29.61 -15.11 25.94
CA LYS A 570 -29.95 -14.93 24.52
C LYS A 570 -29.15 -13.84 23.81
N HIS A 571 -28.35 -13.06 24.55
CA HIS A 571 -27.59 -11.93 24.03
C HIS A 571 -26.20 -12.39 23.61
N MET A 572 -25.73 -11.88 22.50
CA MET A 572 -24.38 -12.14 21.99
C MET A 572 -23.47 -10.93 22.21
N MET A 573 -22.16 -11.14 22.10
CA MET A 573 -21.19 -10.03 22.13
C MET A 573 -21.62 -8.90 21.17
N GLY A 574 -21.56 -7.66 21.66
CA GLY A 574 -22.05 -6.48 20.94
C GLY A 574 -23.46 -6.04 21.31
N ASP A 575 -24.34 -6.94 21.78
CA ASP A 575 -25.71 -6.60 22.19
C ASP A 575 -25.75 -5.68 23.41
N GLU A 576 -26.67 -4.72 23.38
CA GLU A 576 -27.02 -3.93 24.56
C GLU A 576 -28.29 -4.47 25.21
N PHE A 577 -28.22 -4.78 26.51
CA PHE A 577 -29.35 -5.26 27.28
C PHE A 577 -29.25 -4.78 28.73
N THR A 578 -30.40 -4.72 29.39
CA THR A 578 -30.48 -4.40 30.83
C THR A 578 -30.47 -5.70 31.63
N HIS A 579 -29.55 -5.82 32.58
CA HIS A 579 -29.48 -6.94 33.52
C HIS A 579 -29.84 -6.48 34.94
N LYS A 580 -30.48 -7.35 35.73
CA LYS A 580 -30.68 -7.17 37.18
C LYS A 580 -30.04 -8.36 37.90
N GLY A 581 -28.96 -8.11 38.63
CA GLY A 581 -28.16 -9.13 39.34
C GLY A 581 -26.69 -8.75 39.41
N PRO A 582 -25.84 -9.56 40.07
CA PRO A 582 -24.38 -9.45 39.95
C PRO A 582 -23.97 -9.62 38.49
N ALA A 583 -23.06 -8.77 38.02
CA ALA A 583 -22.44 -8.87 36.70
C ALA A 583 -21.45 -10.05 36.64
#